data_AF-A0A7S1YR55-F1
#
_entry.id   AF-A0A7S1YR55-F1
#
_cell.length_a   1.000
_cell.length_b   1.000
_cell.length_c   1.000
_cell.angle_alpha   90.00
_cell.angle_beta   90.00
_cell.angle_gamma   90.00
#
_symmetry.space_group_name_H-M   'P 1'
#
loop_
_entity.id
_entity.type
_entity.pdbx_description
1 polymer ?
#
loop_
_entity_poly.entity_id
_entity_poly.type
_entity_poly.pdbx_seq_one_letter_code
_entity_poly.pdbx_strand_id
1 'polypeptide(L)'
;MKRFLDEQMPSFIETIRGTKDLTTFTEKAERNGALPRVLLFTSKAKTSSLTKFISTEFRRRILLAEVYPTKTNKEIMDKFGITDLPAMVVIRKSEQEGEEGMDEVIRYEGDGYTKNKLLTFFVCTCSQRTLLSS
;
A
#
# COMPACT_ATOMS: atom_id res chain seq x y z
N MET A 1 5.36 -26.60 11.93
CA MET A 1 4.95 -26.61 10.50
C MET A 1 4.49 -25.25 9.97
N LYS A 2 3.72 -24.45 10.73
CA LYS A 2 3.20 -23.14 10.30
C LYS A 2 4.26 -22.15 9.78
N ARG A 3 5.38 -21.97 10.50
CA ARG A 3 6.45 -21.03 10.11
C ARG A 3 7.09 -21.34 8.76
N PHE A 4 7.23 -22.62 8.42
CA PHE A 4 7.78 -23.05 7.14
C PHE A 4 6.87 -22.62 5.98
N LEU A 5 5.55 -22.82 6.14
CA LEU A 5 4.56 -22.41 5.14
C LEU A 5 4.52 -20.87 4.98
N ASP A 6 4.60 -20.13 6.07
CA ASP A 6 4.63 -18.66 6.05
C ASP A 6 5.85 -18.10 5.29
N GLU A 7 6.99 -18.79 5.35
CA GLU A 7 8.22 -18.40 4.64
C GLU A 7 8.16 -18.71 3.14
N GLN A 8 7.47 -19.79 2.75
CA GLN A 8 7.27 -20.18 1.35
C GLN A 8 6.18 -19.36 0.64
N MET A 9 5.40 -18.56 1.37
CA MET A 9 4.39 -17.69 0.75
C MET A 9 5.07 -16.64 -0.15
N PRO A 10 4.63 -16.50 -1.42
CA PRO A 10 5.12 -15.44 -2.28
C PRO A 10 4.77 -14.07 -1.70
N SER A 11 5.67 -13.11 -1.88
CA SER A 11 5.48 -11.72 -1.46
C SER A 11 5.85 -10.78 -2.59
N PHE A 12 4.91 -9.91 -2.96
CA PHE A 12 5.12 -8.86 -3.97
C PHE A 12 5.19 -7.48 -3.32
N ILE A 13 5.82 -7.43 -2.15
CA ILE A 13 5.87 -6.28 -1.26
C ILE A 13 7.24 -5.66 -1.37
N GLU A 14 7.28 -4.36 -1.65
CA GLU A 14 8.54 -3.61 -1.69
C GLU A 14 8.84 -3.02 -0.32
N THR A 15 10.11 -2.80 0.00
CA THR A 15 10.50 -2.11 1.24
C THR A 15 11.08 -0.75 0.90
N ILE A 16 10.52 0.31 1.47
CA ILE A 16 11.01 1.68 1.30
C ILE A 16 12.04 1.97 2.39
N ARG A 17 13.27 2.31 1.98
CA ARG A 17 14.39 2.62 2.89
C ARG A 17 14.81 4.09 2.83
N GLY A 18 14.08 4.92 2.09
CA GLY A 18 14.26 6.36 2.06
C GLY A 18 13.41 7.02 0.98
N THR A 19 13.55 8.34 0.85
CA THR A 19 12.75 9.16 -0.08
C THR A 19 12.99 8.78 -1.55
N LYS A 20 14.21 8.40 -1.92
CA LYS A 20 14.54 7.92 -3.27
C LYS A 20 13.75 6.67 -3.66
N ASP A 21 13.61 5.73 -2.73
CA ASP A 21 12.85 4.50 -2.95
C ASP A 21 11.36 4.81 -3.11
N LEU A 22 10.83 5.78 -2.34
CA LEU A 22 9.44 6.24 -2.46
C LEU A 22 9.17 6.88 -3.83
N THR A 23 10.10 7.68 -4.35
CA THR A 23 10.01 8.25 -5.70
C THR A 23 10.01 7.14 -6.75
N THR A 24 10.97 6.22 -6.69
CA THR A 24 11.05 5.07 -7.60
C THR A 24 9.78 4.21 -7.57
N PHE A 25 9.24 3.98 -6.37
CA PHE A 25 7.98 3.27 -6.16
C PHE A 25 6.79 4.00 -6.80
N THR A 26 6.78 5.33 -6.72
CA THR A 26 5.76 6.17 -7.35
C THR A 26 5.84 6.10 -8.88
N GLU A 27 7.02 6.29 -9.45
CA GLU A 27 7.24 6.18 -10.90
C GLU A 27 6.85 4.79 -11.43
N LYS A 28 7.11 3.74 -10.66
CA LYS A 28 6.71 2.37 -11.00
C LYS A 28 5.19 2.22 -11.04
N ALA A 29 4.45 2.88 -10.14
CA ALA A 29 2.99 2.86 -10.16
C ALA A 29 2.43 3.52 -11.42
N GLU A 30 3.03 4.63 -11.83
CA GLU A 30 2.64 5.38 -13.02
C GLU A 30 2.92 4.60 -14.30
N ARG A 31 4.13 4.03 -14.42
CA ARG A 31 4.53 3.20 -15.56
C ARG A 31 3.60 2.01 -15.80
N ASN A 32 3.01 1.48 -14.73
CA ASN A 32 2.13 0.31 -14.79
C ASN A 32 0.65 0.67 -14.91
N GLY A 33 0.32 1.86 -15.40
CA GLY A 33 -1.07 2.27 -15.69
C GLY A 33 -1.74 3.02 -14.54
N ALA A 34 -0.96 3.80 -13.79
CA ALA A 34 -1.40 4.57 -12.62
C ALA A 34 -2.06 3.70 -11.54
N LEU A 35 -1.37 2.64 -11.13
CA LEU A 35 -1.86 1.73 -10.10
C LEU A 35 -1.98 2.44 -8.73
N PRO A 36 -3.04 2.14 -7.96
CA PRO A 36 -3.09 2.52 -6.55
C PRO A 36 -1.86 2.01 -5.79
N ARG A 37 -1.26 2.91 -5.01
CA ARG A 37 -0.10 2.64 -4.16
C ARG A 37 -0.58 2.44 -2.74
N VAL A 38 -0.01 1.48 -2.04
CA VAL A 38 -0.38 1.17 -0.67
C VAL A 38 0.88 1.14 0.16
N LEU A 39 0.93 2.00 1.18
CA LEU A 39 2.03 2.08 2.13
C LEU A 39 1.57 1.52 3.47
N LEU A 40 2.23 0.46 3.92
CA LEU A 40 2.07 -0.12 5.25
C LEU A 40 3.22 0.34 6.12
N PHE A 41 2.93 1.23 7.08
CA PHE A 41 3.85 1.63 8.11
C PHE A 41 3.78 0.61 9.26
N THR A 42 4.91 -0.04 9.55
CA THR A 42 4.95 -1.13 10.55
C THR A 42 6.29 -1.17 11.28
N SER A 43 6.26 -1.51 12.57
CA SER A 43 7.45 -1.78 13.38
C SER A 43 7.84 -3.27 13.39
N LYS A 44 7.01 -4.14 12.81
CA LYS A 44 7.25 -5.59 12.81
C LYS A 44 8.32 -5.97 11.79
N ALA A 45 9.46 -6.47 12.24
CA ALA A 45 10.59 -6.86 11.38
C ALA A 45 10.28 -7.92 10.31
N LYS A 46 9.16 -8.64 10.44
CA LYS A 46 8.70 -9.62 9.45
C LYS A 46 7.36 -9.21 8.89
N THR A 47 7.27 -9.26 7.57
CA THR A 47 6.02 -9.10 6.83
C THR A 47 5.03 -10.19 7.24
N SER A 48 3.82 -9.78 7.63
CA SER A 48 2.81 -10.72 8.10
C SER A 48 2.27 -11.59 6.96
N SER A 49 1.86 -12.83 7.26
CA SER A 49 1.23 -13.72 6.27
C SER A 49 -0.03 -13.10 5.64
N LEU A 50 -0.75 -12.26 6.40
CA LEU A 50 -1.89 -11.51 5.89
C LEU A 50 -1.46 -10.47 4.86
N THR A 51 -0.39 -9.71 5.12
CA THR A 51 0.15 -8.74 4.16
C THR A 51 0.61 -9.45 2.88
N LYS A 52 1.30 -10.60 3.01
CA LYS A 52 1.71 -11.42 1.86
C LYS A 52 0.51 -11.90 1.05
N PHE A 53 -0.54 -12.36 1.73
CA PHE A 53 -1.81 -12.74 1.10
C PHE A 53 -2.40 -11.58 0.29
N ILE A 54 -2.52 -10.38 0.88
CA ILE A 54 -3.01 -9.19 0.17
C ILE A 54 -2.15 -8.84 -1.05
N SER A 55 -0.81 -8.92 -0.92
CA SER A 55 0.10 -8.67 -2.05
C SER A 55 -0.10 -9.64 -3.21
N THR A 56 -0.52 -10.86 -2.92
CA THR A 56 -0.78 -11.90 -3.92
C THR A 56 -2.17 -11.74 -4.53
N GLU A 57 -3.18 -11.46 -3.71
CA GLU A 57 -4.58 -11.30 -4.13
C GLU A 57 -4.75 -10.11 -5.09
N PHE A 58 -4.16 -8.96 -4.75
CA PHE A 58 -4.24 -7.74 -5.55
C PHE A 58 -3.03 -7.54 -6.45
N ARG A 59 -2.29 -8.63 -6.74
CA ARG A 59 -1.14 -8.58 -7.64
C ARG A 59 -1.56 -7.99 -8.99
N ARG A 60 -0.79 -6.99 -9.47
CA ARG A 60 -1.06 -6.23 -10.70
C ARG A 60 -2.25 -5.26 -10.64
N ARG A 61 -2.95 -5.16 -9.51
CA ARG A 61 -4.02 -4.16 -9.29
C ARG A 61 -3.57 -3.05 -8.35
N ILE A 62 -2.71 -3.38 -7.40
CA ILE A 62 -2.07 -2.42 -6.49
C ILE A 62 -0.56 -2.63 -6.47
N LEU A 63 0.17 -1.59 -6.08
CA LEU A 63 1.54 -1.72 -5.59
C LEU A 63 1.53 -1.57 -4.07
N LEU A 64 2.13 -2.55 -3.39
CA LEU A 64 2.18 -2.60 -1.93
C LEU A 64 3.62 -2.46 -1.46
N ALA A 65 3.85 -1.55 -0.51
CA ALA A 65 5.16 -1.36 0.10
C ALA A 65 5.06 -1.25 1.62
N GLU A 66 6.12 -1.70 2.29
CA GLU A 66 6.33 -1.56 3.73
C GLU A 66 7.33 -0.44 4.03
N VAL A 67 6.99 0.37 5.03
CA VAL A 67 7.82 1.45 5.55
C VAL A 67 8.07 1.19 7.04
N TYR A 68 9.35 1.07 7.38
CA TYR A 68 9.79 0.86 8.77
C TYR A 68 10.15 2.20 9.42
N PRO A 69 9.92 2.37 10.74
CA PRO A 69 10.26 3.60 11.48
C PRO A 69 11.77 3.71 11.71
N THR A 70 12.49 4.04 10.66
CA THR A 70 13.94 4.31 10.68
C THR A 70 14.20 5.80 10.55
N LYS A 71 15.41 6.26 10.91
CA LYS A 71 15.79 7.68 10.78
C LYS A 71 15.62 8.19 9.34
N THR A 72 15.96 7.36 8.36
CA THR A 72 15.86 7.70 6.93
C THR A 72 14.42 7.81 6.45
N ASN A 73 13.50 7.08 7.07
CA ASN A 73 12.08 7.08 6.72
C ASN A 73 11.25 8.08 7.54
N LYS A 74 11.87 8.80 8.48
CA LYS A 74 11.17 9.78 9.31
C LYS A 74 10.47 10.84 8.47
N GLU A 75 11.15 11.39 7.47
CA GLU A 75 10.59 12.36 6.54
C GLU A 75 9.34 11.82 5.80
N ILE A 76 9.34 10.52 5.47
CA ILE A 76 8.20 9.86 4.83
C ILE A 76 7.04 9.74 5.81
N MET A 77 7.31 9.32 7.05
CA MET A 77 6.29 9.22 8.09
C MET A 77 5.66 10.58 8.40
N ASP A 78 6.50 11.62 8.50
CA ASP A 78 6.07 13.00 8.73
C ASP A 78 5.22 13.51 7.54
N LYS A 79 5.63 13.21 6.30
CA LYS A 79 4.87 13.55 5.07
C LYS A 79 3.45 12.99 5.08
N PHE A 80 3.26 11.78 5.62
CA PHE A 80 1.95 11.13 5.70
C PHE A 80 1.25 11.29 7.06
N GLY A 81 1.82 12.08 7.99
CA GLY A 81 1.24 12.31 9.31
C GLY A 81 1.10 11.05 10.16
N ILE A 82 2.06 10.11 10.05
CA ILE A 82 2.02 8.82 10.74
C ILE A 82 2.77 8.89 12.06
N THR A 83 2.02 8.93 13.16
CA THR A 83 2.51 8.87 14.55
C THR A 83 2.46 7.46 15.12
N ASP A 84 1.36 6.75 14.82
CA ASP A 84 1.05 5.45 15.42
C ASP A 84 1.24 4.31 14.44
N LEU A 85 1.70 3.17 14.95
CA LEU A 85 1.96 1.97 14.16
C LEU A 85 1.18 0.77 14.73
N PRO A 86 0.67 -0.13 13.87
CA PRO A 86 0.72 -0.07 12.41
C PRO A 86 -0.26 0.95 11.81
N ALA A 87 0.10 1.53 10.67
CA ALA A 87 -0.78 2.40 9.89
C ALA A 87 -0.74 2.03 8.41
N MET A 88 -1.86 2.18 7.71
CA MET A 88 -1.95 1.88 6.28
C MET A 88 -2.57 3.06 5.53
N VAL A 89 -1.93 3.40 4.42
CA VAL A 89 -2.31 4.52 3.56
C VAL A 89 -2.40 4.02 2.12
N VAL A 90 -3.46 4.39 1.43
CA VAL A 90 -3.66 4.16 0.00
C VAL A 90 -3.53 5.50 -0.70
N ILE A 91 -2.75 5.53 -1.77
CA ILE A 91 -2.56 6.71 -2.61
C ILE A 91 -3.03 6.35 -4.02
N ARG A 92 -4.05 7.05 -4.51
CA ARG A 92 -4.58 6.89 -5.86
C ARG A 92 -4.60 8.22 -6.58
N LYS A 93 -4.58 8.19 -7.92
CA LYS A 93 -4.78 9.40 -8.71
C LYS A 93 -6.28 9.72 -8.76
N SER A 94 -6.66 10.96 -8.48
CA SER A 94 -8.03 11.41 -8.72
C SER A 94 -8.28 11.58 -10.21
N GLU A 95 -9.41 11.06 -10.72
CA GLU A 95 -9.79 11.15 -12.14
C GLU A 95 -10.45 12.49 -12.52
N GLN A 96 -10.16 13.60 -11.82
CA GLN A 96 -10.69 14.90 -12.24
C GLN A 96 -9.97 15.37 -13.50
N GLU A 97 -10.67 15.30 -14.63
CA GLU A 97 -10.25 15.81 -15.93
C GLU A 97 -10.05 17.33 -15.87
N GLY A 98 -8.79 17.78 -15.73
CA GLY A 98 -8.44 19.19 -15.98
C GLY A 98 -7.39 19.82 -15.09
N GLU A 99 -7.06 19.22 -13.95
CA GLU A 99 -5.99 19.71 -13.07
C GLU A 99 -5.00 18.58 -12.81
N GLU A 100 -3.70 18.87 -12.91
CA GLU A 100 -2.61 17.90 -12.73
C GLU A 100 -2.89 16.99 -11.53
N GLY A 101 -3.13 15.70 -11.82
CA GLY A 101 -3.78 14.75 -10.93
C GLY A 101 -3.20 14.76 -9.52
N MET A 102 -3.97 15.30 -8.57
CA MET A 102 -3.61 15.28 -7.17
C MET A 102 -3.65 13.84 -6.66
N ASP A 103 -2.61 13.49 -5.90
CA ASP A 103 -2.54 12.21 -5.19
C ASP A 103 -3.56 12.24 -4.04
N GLU A 104 -4.66 11.49 -4.18
CA GLU A 104 -5.64 11.30 -3.11
C GLU A 104 -5.09 10.28 -2.11
N VAL A 105 -4.91 10.74 -0.87
CA VAL A 105 -4.37 9.95 0.23
C VAL A 105 -5.51 9.49 1.15
N ILE A 106 -5.79 8.19 1.15
CA ILE A 106 -6.84 7.57 1.96
C ILE A 106 -6.18 6.74 3.08
N ARG A 107 -6.41 7.12 4.34
CA ARG A 107 -5.92 6.36 5.50
C ARG A 107 -6.91 5.27 5.89
N TYR A 108 -6.41 4.10 6.25
CA TYR A 108 -7.23 3.05 6.85
C TYR A 108 -7.51 3.36 8.32
N GLU A 109 -8.80 3.48 8.67
CA GLU A 109 -9.25 3.82 10.02
C GLU A 109 -9.94 2.64 10.74
N GLY A 110 -9.92 1.44 10.14
CA GLY A 110 -10.62 0.30 10.71
C GLY A 110 -9.95 -0.23 11.99
N ASP A 111 -10.77 -0.70 12.92
CA ASP A 111 -10.29 -1.34 14.15
C ASP A 111 -9.60 -2.68 13.83
N GLY A 112 -8.27 -2.66 13.82
CA GLY A 112 -7.43 -3.83 13.57
C GLY A 112 -7.32 -4.25 12.09
N TYR A 113 -6.35 -5.14 11.85
CA TYR A 113 -5.96 -5.62 10.53
C TYR A 113 -6.44 -7.05 10.32
N THR A 114 -7.75 -7.25 10.19
CA THR A 114 -8.33 -8.57 9.87
C THR A 114 -8.51 -8.73 8.37
N LYS A 115 -8.52 -9.99 7.89
CA LYS A 115 -8.63 -10.30 6.46
C LYS A 115 -9.84 -9.63 5.82
N ASN A 116 -11.03 -9.79 6.41
CA ASN A 116 -12.27 -9.28 5.80
C ASN A 116 -12.28 -7.75 5.76
N LYS A 117 -11.83 -7.07 6.82
CA LYS A 117 -11.77 -5.61 6.85
C LYS A 117 -10.82 -5.06 5.77
N LEU A 118 -9.63 -5.64 5.63
CA LEU A 118 -8.69 -5.24 4.61
C LEU A 118 -9.22 -5.52 3.20
N LEU A 119 -9.80 -6.69 2.96
CA LEU A 119 -10.40 -7.01 1.65
C LEU A 119 -11.50 -6.02 1.29
N THR A 120 -12.43 -5.73 2.20
CA THR A 120 -13.48 -4.74 1.97
C THR A 120 -12.89 -3.36 1.68
N PHE A 121 -11.90 -2.92 2.46
CA PHE A 121 -11.23 -1.64 2.25
C PHE A 121 -10.56 -1.55 0.88
N PHE A 122 -9.78 -2.55 0.47
CA PHE A 122 -9.11 -2.57 -0.83
C PHE A 122 -10.09 -2.65 -2.00
N VAL A 123 -11.18 -3.41 -1.87
CA VAL A 123 -12.21 -3.46 -2.90
C VAL A 123 -12.89 -2.09 -3.04
N CYS A 124 -13.28 -1.44 -1.94
CA CYS A 124 -13.93 -0.14 -2.00
C CYS A 124 -13.01 0.97 -2.51
N THR A 125 -11.73 0.98 -2.12
CA THR A 125 -10.80 2.08 -2.43
C THR A 125 -10.03 1.89 -3.75
N CYS A 126 -9.72 0.65 -4.14
CA CYS A 126 -8.90 0.34 -5.31
C CYS A 126 -9.70 -0.17 -6.52
N SER A 127 -11.00 -0.48 -6.41
CA SER A 127 -11.81 -1.08 -7.49
C SER A 127 -12.72 -0.12 -8.25
N GLN A 128 -12.52 1.20 -8.18
CA GLN A 128 -13.39 2.16 -8.89
C GLN A 128 -13.23 2.17 -10.43
N ARG A 129 -12.49 1.22 -11.04
CA ARG A 129 -12.17 1.23 -12.47
C ARG A 129 -13.02 0.33 -13.39
N THR A 130 -14.23 -0.08 -13.02
CA THR A 130 -15.05 -0.96 -13.91
C THR A 130 -16.56 -0.74 -13.84
N LEU A 131 -17.05 0.49 -13.84
CA LEU A 131 -18.46 0.76 -14.15
C LEU A 131 -18.59 2.04 -14.98
N LEU A 132 -18.00 2.08 -16.18
CA LEU A 132 -18.32 3.04 -17.25
C LEU A 132 -17.61 2.58 -18.54
N SER A 133 -18.11 1.50 -19.12
CA SER A 133 -17.89 1.18 -20.53
C SER A 133 -19.09 0.34 -20.97
N SER A 134 -20.21 1.05 -21.17
CA SER A 134 -21.38 0.60 -21.94
C SER A 134 -21.13 0.85 -23.42
#